data_AF-A0AB39J2P3-F1
#
_entry.id   AF-A0AB39J2P3-F1
#
_cell.length_a   1.000
_cell.length_b   1.000
_cell.length_c   1.000
_cell.angle_alpha   90.00
_cell.angle_beta   90.00
_cell.angle_gamma   90.00
#
_symmetry.space_group_name_H-M   'P 1'
#
loop_
_entity.id
_entity.type
_entity.pdbx_description
1 polymer ?
#
loop_
_entity_poly.entity_id
_entity_poly.type
_entity_poly.pdbx_seq_one_letter_code
_entity_poly.pdbx_strand_id
1 'polypeptide(L)'
;MKGNTWIEGWFQKCEELEIKPWEWDFKQSYIKEPIPKDKSSIELILDYKSRKLTEIGICNVTKRRGRDADCDKEPFYIYQLLWSTDYKPEPKSQLNLDRYNLIRGETMNSFITTFNHSKTLTYVSHIKHKFEKFATATHCIGNFIVLPHWMNTGRYKFSQDYWDVTMYSLFEFFQPLGCWKQFVERYFLQPYVNDDEEWTVSEFWEGHFAGIGNYNQLKPQNEQELSEYLHKVNIRIEERGKWMIKKVCEELKLQHFTFYDELKDRQIRFSNELK
;
A
#
# COMPACT_ATOMS: atom_id res chain seq x y z
N MET A 1 -7.26 -18.59 15.59
CA MET A 1 -7.78 -18.72 14.22
C MET A 1 -8.18 -20.18 14.01
N LYS A 2 -9.47 -20.46 13.79
CA LYS A 2 -9.98 -21.77 13.37
C LYS A 2 -10.51 -21.58 11.94
N GLY A 3 -9.64 -21.82 10.95
CA GLY A 3 -9.88 -21.66 9.51
C GLY A 3 -8.61 -22.14 8.78
N ASN A 4 -8.74 -22.71 7.59
CA ASN A 4 -7.72 -23.57 6.98
C ASN A 4 -6.46 -22.83 6.49
N THR A 5 -6.40 -21.49 6.53
CA THR A 5 -5.17 -20.68 6.32
C THR A 5 -5.21 -19.35 7.10
N TRP A 6 -4.08 -18.65 7.22
CA TRP A 6 -4.02 -17.31 7.85
C TRP A 6 -4.91 -16.28 7.12
N ILE A 7 -4.94 -16.32 5.78
CA ILE A 7 -5.70 -15.37 4.95
C ILE A 7 -7.20 -15.53 5.19
N GLU A 8 -7.71 -16.77 5.22
CA GLU A 8 -9.11 -17.04 5.51
C GLU A 8 -9.51 -16.55 6.91
N GLY A 9 -8.66 -16.78 7.92
CA GLY A 9 -8.88 -16.26 9.27
C GLY A 9 -8.86 -14.73 9.34
N TRP A 10 -8.03 -14.07 8.55
CA TRP A 10 -8.03 -12.62 8.41
C TRP A 10 -9.30 -12.09 7.74
N PHE A 11 -9.79 -12.76 6.68
CA PHE A 11 -11.05 -12.41 6.03
C PHE A 11 -12.27 -12.58 6.94
N GLN A 12 -12.33 -13.68 7.71
CA GLN A 12 -13.36 -13.85 8.75
C GLN A 12 -13.35 -12.68 9.74
N LYS A 13 -12.14 -12.24 10.14
CA LYS A 13 -12.03 -11.11 11.06
C LYS A 13 -12.45 -9.78 10.45
N CYS A 14 -12.21 -9.60 9.15
CA CYS A 14 -12.68 -8.45 8.41
C CYS A 14 -14.22 -8.39 8.45
N GLU A 15 -14.92 -9.49 8.21
CA GLU A 15 -16.39 -9.54 8.32
C GLU A 15 -16.89 -9.31 9.74
N GLU A 16 -16.28 -9.95 10.75
CA GLU A 16 -16.65 -9.76 12.16
C GLU A 16 -16.58 -8.28 12.61
N LEU A 17 -15.63 -7.53 12.05
CA LEU A 17 -15.42 -6.12 12.37
C LEU A 17 -16.11 -5.16 11.40
N GLU A 18 -16.81 -5.68 10.39
CA GLU A 18 -17.42 -4.91 9.30
C GLU A 18 -16.39 -4.03 8.56
N ILE A 19 -15.15 -4.51 8.42
CA ILE A 19 -14.05 -3.83 7.73
C ILE A 19 -13.80 -4.55 6.41
N LYS A 20 -13.72 -3.82 5.30
CA LYS A 20 -13.34 -4.46 4.03
C LYS A 20 -11.84 -4.82 4.03
N PRO A 21 -11.42 -5.96 3.47
CA PRO A 21 -10.00 -6.35 3.53
C PRO A 21 -9.04 -5.36 2.85
N TRP A 22 -9.49 -4.61 1.85
CA TRP A 22 -8.69 -3.55 1.22
C TRP A 22 -8.62 -2.25 2.03
N GLU A 23 -9.46 -2.10 3.06
CA GLU A 23 -9.47 -0.99 4.03
C GLU A 23 -8.83 -1.39 5.36
N TRP A 24 -8.45 -2.66 5.51
CA TRP A 24 -7.81 -3.14 6.73
C TRP A 24 -6.49 -2.41 6.98
N ASP A 25 -6.42 -1.72 8.11
CA ASP A 25 -5.22 -1.03 8.56
C ASP A 25 -4.29 -2.00 9.30
N PHE A 26 -3.15 -2.35 8.71
CA PHE A 26 -2.21 -3.30 9.32
C PHE A 26 -1.56 -2.78 10.61
N LYS A 27 -1.80 -1.53 11.02
CA LYS A 27 -1.51 -1.07 12.39
C LYS A 27 -2.31 -1.85 13.45
N GLN A 28 -3.44 -2.49 13.09
CA GLN A 28 -4.17 -3.46 13.93
C GLN A 28 -3.29 -4.61 14.43
N SER A 29 -2.17 -4.92 13.75
CA SER A 29 -1.21 -5.93 14.20
C SER A 29 -0.45 -5.54 15.47
N TYR A 30 -0.56 -4.29 15.93
CA TYR A 30 0.16 -3.78 17.11
C TYR A 30 -0.77 -3.20 18.19
N ILE A 31 -2.05 -3.55 18.12
CA ILE A 31 -3.10 -3.15 19.06
C ILE A 31 -3.91 -4.40 19.40
N LYS A 32 -4.13 -4.65 20.69
CA LYS A 32 -4.77 -5.88 21.17
C LYS A 32 -6.26 -5.94 20.82
N GLU A 33 -6.95 -4.83 21.01
CA GLU A 33 -8.35 -4.66 20.64
C GLU A 33 -8.48 -3.98 19.27
N PRO A 34 -9.61 -4.14 18.57
CA PRO A 34 -9.86 -3.41 17.34
C PRO A 34 -9.68 -1.89 17.52
N ILE A 35 -9.15 -1.22 16.50
CA ILE A 35 -8.99 0.24 16.49
C ILE A 35 -10.37 0.88 16.80
N PRO A 36 -10.46 1.75 17.82
CA PRO A 36 -11.71 2.43 18.14
C PRO A 36 -12.21 3.27 16.95
N LYS A 37 -13.52 3.21 16.65
CA LYS A 37 -14.12 3.92 15.50
C LYS A 37 -13.92 5.44 15.55
N ASP A 38 -13.73 6.00 16.74
CA ASP A 38 -13.50 7.43 17.01
C ASP A 38 -12.01 7.83 17.03
N LYS A 39 -11.08 6.86 16.95
CA LYS A 39 -9.65 7.16 16.94
C LYS A 39 -9.25 7.81 15.61
N SER A 40 -8.64 9.00 15.67
CA SER A 40 -8.06 9.65 14.49
C SER A 40 -7.00 8.76 13.84
N SER A 41 -7.09 8.59 12.52
CA SER A 41 -6.13 7.81 11.74
C SER A 41 -4.77 8.51 11.70
N ILE A 42 -4.77 9.86 11.67
CA ILE A 42 -3.55 10.67 11.80
C ILE A 42 -2.88 10.42 13.16
N GLU A 43 -3.62 10.46 14.26
CA GLU A 43 -3.04 10.14 15.58
C GLU A 43 -2.46 8.73 15.61
N LEU A 44 -3.20 7.76 15.05
CA LEU A 44 -2.76 6.37 15.05
C LEU A 44 -1.45 6.16 14.29
N ILE A 45 -1.29 6.77 13.12
CA ILE A 45 -0.02 6.68 12.38
C ILE A 45 1.12 7.41 13.10
N LEU A 46 0.84 8.51 13.81
CA LEU A 46 1.84 9.18 14.64
C LEU A 46 2.26 8.32 15.84
N ASP A 47 1.32 7.65 16.50
CA ASP A 47 1.60 6.71 17.58
C ASP A 47 2.43 5.51 17.10
N TYR A 48 2.12 4.98 15.91
CA TYR A 48 2.93 3.95 15.24
C TYR A 48 4.36 4.43 14.97
N LYS A 49 4.52 5.57 14.30
CA LYS A 49 5.85 6.13 13.98
C LYS A 49 6.64 6.56 15.22
N SER A 50 5.94 6.89 16.29
CA SER A 50 6.51 7.17 17.62
C SER A 50 6.79 5.92 18.44
N ARG A 51 6.57 4.71 17.89
CA ARG A 51 6.82 3.40 18.52
C ARG A 51 5.98 3.15 19.78
N LYS A 52 4.84 3.82 19.91
CA LYS A 52 3.93 3.64 21.06
C LYS A 52 3.07 2.38 20.93
N LEU A 53 2.82 1.93 19.69
CA LEU A 53 2.11 0.67 19.44
C LEU A 53 3.05 -0.51 19.74
N THR A 54 2.88 -1.14 20.90
CA THR A 54 3.81 -2.14 21.44
C THR A 54 3.16 -3.50 21.73
N GLU A 55 1.89 -3.66 21.36
CA GLU A 55 1.14 -4.88 21.60
C GLU A 55 1.32 -5.89 20.46
N ILE A 56 0.86 -7.13 20.68
CA ILE A 56 0.69 -8.14 19.63
C ILE A 56 -0.80 -8.20 19.33
N GLY A 57 -1.18 -7.66 18.19
CA GLY A 57 -2.55 -7.54 17.75
C GLY A 57 -3.05 -8.70 16.90
N ILE A 58 -4.23 -8.51 16.34
CA ILE A 58 -5.07 -9.57 15.75
C ILE A 58 -4.42 -10.26 14.54
N CYS A 59 -3.60 -9.53 13.78
CA CYS A 59 -2.98 -9.98 12.54
C CYS A 59 -1.44 -9.92 12.58
N ASN A 60 -0.85 -9.96 13.77
CA ASN A 60 0.61 -9.93 13.93
C ASN A 60 1.23 -11.27 13.53
N VAL A 61 1.76 -11.32 12.31
CA VAL A 61 2.46 -12.46 11.73
C VAL A 61 3.92 -12.48 12.19
N THR A 62 4.56 -11.31 12.24
CA THR A 62 6.01 -11.22 12.48
C THR A 62 6.44 -11.50 13.92
N LYS A 63 5.49 -11.41 14.86
CA LYS A 63 5.70 -11.40 16.33
C LYS A 63 6.57 -10.24 16.81
N ARG A 64 6.86 -9.25 15.94
CA ARG A 64 7.61 -8.04 16.29
C ARG A 64 6.67 -6.96 16.82
N ARG A 65 7.21 -5.97 17.54
CA ARG A 65 6.45 -4.87 18.17
C ARG A 65 7.35 -3.69 18.54
N GLY A 66 6.76 -2.53 18.80
CA GLY A 66 7.49 -1.34 19.24
C GLY A 66 8.52 -0.88 18.20
N ARG A 67 9.82 -0.92 18.54
CA ARG A 67 10.90 -0.52 17.62
C ARG A 67 11.05 -1.45 16.43
N ASP A 68 10.64 -2.70 16.59
CA ASP A 68 10.76 -3.75 15.57
C ASP A 68 9.45 -3.95 14.79
N ALA A 69 8.40 -3.19 15.12
CA ALA A 69 7.13 -3.22 14.40
C ALA A 69 7.33 -2.77 12.95
N ASP A 70 6.77 -3.52 12.01
CA ASP A 70 6.89 -3.27 10.58
C ASP A 70 5.60 -3.71 9.86
N CYS A 71 4.61 -2.80 9.80
CA CYS A 71 3.27 -3.07 9.26
C CYS A 71 3.30 -3.68 7.85
N ASP A 72 4.24 -3.23 7.01
CA ASP A 72 4.34 -3.68 5.62
C ASP A 72 4.95 -5.08 5.48
N LYS A 73 5.30 -5.75 6.59
CA LYS A 73 5.70 -7.16 6.61
C LYS A 73 4.58 -8.08 7.10
N GLU A 74 3.57 -7.52 7.77
CA GLU A 74 2.45 -8.30 8.33
C GLU A 74 1.56 -9.02 7.29
N PRO A 75 1.28 -8.49 6.09
CA PRO A 75 0.55 -9.24 5.04
C PRO A 75 1.42 -10.30 4.33
N PHE A 76 2.41 -10.89 5.03
CA PHE A 76 3.36 -11.84 4.49
C PHE A 76 2.73 -12.97 3.67
N TYR A 77 1.65 -13.57 4.16
CA TYR A 77 1.00 -14.69 3.46
C TYR A 77 0.33 -14.25 2.15
N ILE A 78 -0.11 -13.00 2.05
CA ILE A 78 -0.64 -12.41 0.81
C ILE A 78 0.51 -12.26 -0.19
N TYR A 79 1.66 -11.75 0.25
CA TYR A 79 2.85 -11.64 -0.60
C TYR A 79 3.31 -13.01 -1.08
N GLN A 80 3.28 -14.02 -0.23
CA GLN A 80 3.66 -15.37 -0.62
C GLN A 80 2.74 -15.91 -1.72
N LEU A 81 1.43 -15.76 -1.55
CA LEU A 81 0.44 -16.20 -2.54
C LEU A 81 0.61 -15.48 -3.87
N LEU A 82 0.71 -14.14 -3.84
CA LEU A 82 0.71 -13.33 -5.05
C LEU A 82 2.07 -13.31 -5.74
N TRP A 83 3.18 -13.33 -4.98
CA TRP A 83 4.50 -12.94 -5.50
C TRP A 83 5.65 -13.91 -5.22
N SER A 84 5.48 -14.93 -4.38
CA SER A 84 6.56 -15.90 -4.16
C SER A 84 6.82 -16.72 -5.42
N THR A 85 8.09 -17.07 -5.65
CA THR A 85 8.49 -18.05 -6.66
C THR A 85 8.24 -19.49 -6.20
N ASP A 86 8.04 -19.71 -4.89
CA ASP A 86 7.90 -21.03 -4.25
C ASP A 86 6.82 -20.99 -3.15
N TYR A 87 5.59 -20.63 -3.52
CA TYR A 87 4.46 -20.63 -2.60
C TYR A 87 4.24 -22.02 -2.01
N LYS A 88 4.24 -22.12 -0.68
CA LYS A 88 3.80 -23.31 0.06
C LYS A 88 2.78 -22.85 1.11
N PRO A 89 1.58 -23.43 1.17
CA PRO A 89 0.53 -23.03 2.11
C PRO A 89 0.82 -23.40 3.56
N GLU A 90 1.92 -24.11 3.83
CA GLU A 90 2.32 -24.51 5.17
C GLU A 90 3.02 -23.38 5.94
N PRO A 91 2.73 -23.21 7.25
CA PRO A 91 3.46 -22.28 8.10
C PRO A 91 4.96 -22.59 8.10
N LYS A 92 5.77 -21.72 7.50
CA LYS A 92 7.24 -21.87 7.54
C LYS A 92 7.76 -21.44 8.91
N SER A 93 8.81 -22.12 9.38
CA SER A 93 9.57 -21.71 10.57
C SER A 93 10.23 -20.33 10.41
N GLN A 94 10.38 -19.86 9.16
CA GLN A 94 10.93 -18.53 8.81
C GLN A 94 10.04 -17.83 7.77
N LEU A 95 9.77 -16.55 8.01
CA LEU A 95 8.98 -15.68 7.14
C LEU A 95 9.85 -15.11 6.01
N ASN A 96 10.24 -15.95 5.05
CA ASN A 96 10.98 -15.52 3.86
C ASN A 96 10.10 -15.62 2.61
N LEU A 97 10.10 -14.56 1.80
CA LEU A 97 9.36 -14.49 0.54
C LEU A 97 10.09 -15.21 -0.61
N ASP A 98 11.41 -15.21 -0.55
CA ASP A 98 12.32 -15.93 -1.44
C ASP A 98 13.39 -16.68 -0.64
N ARG A 99 14.11 -17.59 -1.30
CA ARG A 99 15.14 -18.44 -0.67
C ARG A 99 16.22 -17.66 0.07
N TYR A 100 16.54 -16.46 -0.40
CA TYR A 100 17.67 -15.66 0.07
C TYR A 100 17.24 -14.41 0.85
N ASN A 101 15.93 -14.26 1.10
CA ASN A 101 15.34 -13.08 1.75
C ASN A 101 15.78 -11.75 1.08
N LEU A 102 15.88 -11.78 -0.25
CA LEU A 102 16.24 -10.64 -1.08
C LEU A 102 15.07 -9.69 -1.28
N ILE A 103 13.84 -10.22 -1.32
CA ILE A 103 12.62 -9.43 -1.47
C ILE A 103 11.89 -9.29 -0.13
N ARG A 104 11.34 -8.10 0.11
CA ARG A 104 10.57 -7.79 1.32
C ARG A 104 9.42 -6.86 0.98
N GLY A 105 8.38 -6.90 1.82
CA GLY A 105 7.29 -5.94 1.75
C GLY A 105 7.78 -4.52 2.00
N GLU A 106 7.19 -3.54 1.32
CA GLU A 106 7.51 -2.12 1.41
C GLU A 106 6.24 -1.29 1.27
N THR A 107 6.24 -0.13 1.92
CA THR A 107 5.21 0.90 1.72
C THR A 107 5.56 1.78 0.52
N MET A 108 4.66 1.84 -0.47
CA MET A 108 4.86 2.60 -1.70
C MET A 108 4.90 4.11 -1.43
N ASN A 109 3.86 4.64 -0.78
CA ASN A 109 3.71 6.08 -0.49
C ASN A 109 3.80 6.36 1.01
N SER A 110 4.69 7.28 1.40
CA SER A 110 4.91 7.65 2.80
C SER A 110 4.02 8.80 3.25
N PHE A 111 3.20 8.55 4.28
CA PHE A 111 2.40 9.60 4.93
C PHE A 111 3.24 10.72 5.54
N ILE A 112 4.32 10.36 6.25
CA ILE A 112 5.08 11.30 7.09
C ILE A 112 5.76 12.37 6.25
N THR A 113 6.26 12.00 5.07
CA THR A 113 6.96 12.92 4.17
C THR A 113 6.01 14.04 3.72
N THR A 114 4.83 13.68 3.20
CA THR A 114 3.83 14.66 2.76
C THR A 114 3.18 15.42 3.92
N PHE A 115 2.86 14.75 5.03
CA PHE A 115 2.21 15.38 6.19
C PHE A 115 3.10 16.42 6.89
N ASN A 116 4.41 16.20 6.96
CA ASN A 116 5.32 17.21 7.50
C ASN A 116 5.48 18.38 6.53
N HIS A 117 5.54 18.11 5.23
CA HIS A 117 5.64 19.15 4.21
C HIS A 117 4.37 20.02 4.17
N SER A 118 3.18 19.44 4.30
CA SER A 118 1.93 20.22 4.23
C SER A 118 1.81 21.30 5.30
N LYS A 119 2.51 21.15 6.44
CA LYS A 119 2.54 22.16 7.51
C LYS A 119 3.13 23.50 7.05
N THR A 120 3.90 23.52 5.97
CA THR A 120 4.48 24.75 5.39
C THR A 120 3.59 25.38 4.31
N LEU A 121 2.62 24.64 3.77
CA LEU A 121 1.84 25.04 2.59
C LEU A 121 0.47 25.62 2.94
N THR A 122 -0.24 25.01 3.89
CA THR A 122 -1.62 25.38 4.20
C THR A 122 -1.96 25.10 5.65
N TYR A 123 -3.02 25.74 6.13
CA TYR A 123 -3.60 25.40 7.41
C TYR A 123 -4.36 24.07 7.27
N VAL A 124 -3.87 23.04 7.96
CA VAL A 124 -4.24 21.63 7.80
C VAL A 124 -5.76 21.37 7.94
N SER A 125 -6.56 22.29 8.48
CA SER A 125 -7.99 22.07 8.71
C SER A 125 -8.80 21.82 7.43
N HIS A 126 -8.52 22.52 6.32
CA HIS A 126 -9.32 22.42 5.08
C HIS A 126 -9.16 21.06 4.38
N ILE A 127 -7.97 20.48 4.47
CA ILE A 127 -7.62 19.20 3.84
C ILE A 127 -7.49 18.03 4.84
N LYS A 128 -7.86 18.26 6.11
CA LYS A 128 -7.75 17.26 7.19
C LYS A 128 -8.41 15.94 6.80
N HIS A 129 -9.61 15.98 6.22
CA HIS A 129 -10.35 14.78 5.84
C HIS A 129 -9.59 13.93 4.79
N LYS A 130 -8.89 14.57 3.83
CA LYS A 130 -8.07 13.86 2.84
C LYS A 130 -6.84 13.21 3.48
N PHE A 131 -6.24 13.88 4.46
CA PHE A 131 -5.14 13.31 5.25
C PHE A 131 -5.59 12.18 6.17
N GLU A 132 -6.76 12.26 6.79
CA GLU A 132 -7.32 11.16 7.57
C GLU A 132 -7.52 9.93 6.67
N LYS A 133 -8.11 10.11 5.47
CA LYS A 133 -8.24 9.02 4.48
C LYS A 133 -6.86 8.44 4.11
N PHE A 134 -5.86 9.30 3.89
CA PHE A 134 -4.51 8.81 3.55
C PHE A 134 -3.84 8.11 4.73
N ALA A 135 -4.02 8.59 5.96
CA ALA A 135 -3.47 7.97 7.17
C ALA A 135 -4.04 6.56 7.38
N THR A 136 -5.34 6.37 7.10
CA THR A 136 -5.99 5.04 7.06
C THR A 136 -5.35 4.19 5.98
N ALA A 137 -5.32 4.69 4.73
CA ALA A 137 -4.86 3.95 3.55
C ALA A 137 -3.35 3.59 3.57
N THR A 138 -2.53 4.34 4.32
CA THR A 138 -1.06 4.23 4.28
C THR A 138 -0.55 2.82 4.61
N HIS A 139 -1.20 2.11 5.53
CA HIS A 139 -0.83 0.74 5.90
C HIS A 139 -1.92 -0.26 5.53
N CYS A 140 -2.66 0.00 4.44
CA CYS A 140 -3.55 -0.97 3.82
C CYS A 140 -2.80 -1.74 2.72
N ILE A 141 -3.31 -2.92 2.37
CA ILE A 141 -2.69 -3.83 1.40
C ILE A 141 -2.40 -3.16 0.05
N GLY A 142 -3.26 -2.24 -0.37
CA GLY A 142 -3.12 -1.52 -1.63
C GLY A 142 -1.93 -0.56 -1.68
N ASN A 143 -1.37 -0.14 -0.54
CA ASN A 143 -0.16 0.69 -0.49
C ASN A 143 1.12 -0.13 -0.30
N PHE A 144 1.02 -1.46 -0.26
CA PHE A 144 2.16 -2.34 -0.06
C PHE A 144 2.62 -3.03 -1.34
N ILE A 145 3.93 -3.17 -1.52
CA ILE A 145 4.57 -3.86 -2.65
C ILE A 145 5.70 -4.74 -2.11
N VAL A 146 6.17 -5.72 -2.90
CA VAL A 146 7.43 -6.42 -2.60
C VAL A 146 8.52 -5.93 -3.54
N LEU A 147 9.68 -5.61 -2.98
CA LEU A 147 10.84 -5.14 -3.74
C LEU A 147 12.13 -5.79 -3.22
N PRO A 148 13.15 -5.92 -4.08
CA PRO A 148 14.50 -6.21 -3.64
C PRO A 148 14.98 -5.17 -2.62
N HIS A 149 15.62 -5.63 -1.55
CA HIS A 149 16.12 -4.77 -0.46
C HIS A 149 16.98 -3.59 -0.97
N TRP A 150 17.82 -3.84 -1.97
CA TRP A 150 18.73 -2.84 -2.54
C TRP A 150 17.97 -1.74 -3.31
N MET A 151 16.83 -2.04 -3.94
CA MET A 151 16.02 -1.04 -4.65
C MET A 151 15.38 -0.04 -3.70
N ASN A 152 15.04 -0.48 -2.47
CA ASN A 152 14.56 0.43 -1.45
C ASN A 152 15.68 1.29 -0.86
N THR A 153 16.92 0.79 -0.91
CA THR A 153 18.10 1.48 -0.36
C THR A 153 18.47 2.67 -1.26
N GLY A 154 17.97 3.86 -0.91
CA GLY A 154 18.24 5.10 -1.64
C GLY A 154 17.02 5.71 -2.33
N ARG A 155 15.88 4.99 -2.37
CA ARG A 155 14.64 5.45 -2.99
C ARG A 155 14.18 6.82 -2.50
N TYR A 156 14.25 7.04 -1.19
CA TYR A 156 13.90 8.33 -0.57
C TYR A 156 14.67 9.49 -1.21
N LYS A 157 15.97 9.35 -1.49
CA LYS A 157 16.81 10.47 -1.95
C LYS A 157 16.37 11.02 -3.31
N PHE A 158 15.89 10.17 -4.21
CA PHE A 158 15.51 10.61 -5.56
C PHE A 158 14.00 10.79 -5.75
N SER A 159 13.16 10.15 -4.94
CA SER A 159 11.69 10.19 -5.11
C SER A 159 10.95 10.86 -3.97
N GLN A 160 11.61 11.13 -2.83
CA GLN A 160 10.94 11.65 -1.62
C GLN A 160 9.73 10.81 -1.18
N ASP A 161 9.80 9.49 -1.39
CA ASP A 161 8.74 8.51 -1.14
C ASP A 161 7.46 8.72 -1.96
N TYR A 162 7.50 9.54 -3.02
CA TYR A 162 6.43 9.60 -4.00
C TYR A 162 6.59 8.45 -4.99
N TRP A 163 5.61 7.55 -4.96
CA TRP A 163 5.66 6.31 -5.72
C TRP A 163 5.59 6.51 -7.24
N ASP A 164 4.92 7.54 -7.74
CA ASP A 164 4.89 7.87 -9.17
C ASP A 164 6.29 8.20 -9.72
N VAL A 165 7.14 8.92 -8.97
CA VAL A 165 8.54 9.16 -9.35
C VAL A 165 9.37 7.88 -9.32
N THR A 166 9.13 7.00 -8.34
CA THR A 166 9.76 5.67 -8.33
C THR A 166 9.31 4.85 -9.54
N MET A 167 8.02 4.86 -9.85
CA MET A 167 7.43 4.18 -11.01
C MET A 167 7.99 4.72 -12.31
N TYR A 168 8.18 6.04 -12.45
CA TYR A 168 8.78 6.64 -13.64
C TYR A 168 10.21 6.13 -13.84
N SER A 169 11.02 6.05 -12.79
CA SER A 169 12.36 5.45 -12.88
C SER A 169 12.32 3.97 -13.28
N LEU A 170 11.32 3.21 -12.84
CA LEU A 170 11.15 1.80 -13.22
C LEU A 170 10.66 1.65 -14.66
N PHE A 171 9.78 2.55 -15.11
CA PHE A 171 9.31 2.62 -16.48
C PHE A 171 10.50 2.83 -17.43
N GLU A 172 11.31 3.86 -17.21
CA GLU A 172 12.51 4.13 -18.02
C GLU A 172 13.49 2.94 -18.05
N PHE A 173 13.58 2.17 -16.96
CA PHE A 173 14.45 0.99 -16.89
C PHE A 173 13.87 -0.24 -17.62
N PHE A 174 12.57 -0.50 -17.46
CA PHE A 174 11.91 -1.72 -17.97
C PHE A 174 11.34 -1.58 -19.39
N GLN A 175 11.04 -0.36 -19.82
CA GLN A 175 10.52 -0.07 -21.16
C GLN A 175 11.45 -0.58 -22.28
N PRO A 176 12.77 -0.28 -22.29
CA PRO A 176 13.68 -0.81 -23.31
C PRO A 176 13.88 -2.34 -23.22
N LEU A 177 13.52 -2.96 -22.09
CA LEU A 177 13.58 -4.40 -21.90
C LEU A 177 12.28 -5.12 -22.31
N GLY A 178 11.24 -4.37 -22.69
CA GLY A 178 9.94 -4.92 -23.09
C GLY A 178 9.19 -5.63 -21.95
N CYS A 179 9.53 -5.34 -20.69
CA CYS A 179 8.96 -6.01 -19.51
C CYS A 179 8.09 -5.10 -18.62
N TRP A 180 7.86 -3.85 -19.03
CA TRP A 180 7.10 -2.87 -18.26
C TRP A 180 5.66 -3.31 -17.97
N LYS A 181 4.89 -3.70 -18.99
CA LYS A 181 3.48 -4.10 -18.79
C LYS A 181 3.36 -5.34 -17.90
N GLN A 182 4.24 -6.32 -18.07
CA GLN A 182 4.29 -7.51 -17.22
C GLN A 182 4.64 -7.14 -15.77
N PHE A 183 5.52 -6.16 -15.56
CA PHE A 183 5.80 -5.62 -14.22
C PHE A 183 4.54 -4.97 -13.61
N VAL A 184 3.86 -4.11 -14.37
CA VAL A 184 2.62 -3.46 -13.93
C VAL A 184 1.56 -4.49 -13.54
N GLU A 185 1.33 -5.50 -14.38
CA GLU A 185 0.38 -6.58 -14.13
C GLU A 185 0.75 -7.40 -12.91
N ARG A 186 2.02 -7.82 -12.83
CA ARG A 186 2.52 -8.67 -11.74
C ARG A 186 2.29 -8.03 -10.38
N TYR A 187 2.45 -6.70 -10.27
CA TYR A 187 2.36 -5.97 -9.01
C TYR A 187 1.06 -5.18 -8.82
N PHE A 188 0.08 -5.38 -9.71
CA PHE A 188 -1.24 -4.75 -9.66
C PHE A 188 -1.16 -3.21 -9.71
N LEU A 189 -0.29 -2.66 -10.55
CA LEU A 189 0.03 -1.23 -10.60
C LEU A 189 -0.79 -0.44 -11.63
N GLN A 190 -1.81 -1.05 -12.24
CA GLN A 190 -2.68 -0.39 -13.22
C GLN A 190 -3.27 0.95 -12.73
N PRO A 191 -3.68 1.10 -11.45
CA PRO A 191 -4.12 2.39 -10.93
C PRO A 191 -3.08 3.53 -11.01
N TYR A 192 -1.80 3.22 -11.24
CA TYR A 192 -0.70 4.18 -11.30
C TYR A 192 -0.22 4.50 -12.73
N VAL A 193 -0.81 3.87 -13.74
CA VAL A 193 -0.47 4.08 -15.16
C VAL A 193 -1.71 4.45 -15.97
N ASN A 194 -1.53 5.15 -17.08
CA ASN A 194 -2.62 5.47 -18.00
C ASN A 194 -2.93 4.27 -18.91
N ASP A 195 -4.18 4.11 -19.32
CA ASP A 195 -4.54 3.15 -20.37
C ASP A 195 -4.23 3.71 -21.77
N ASP A 196 -2.94 3.88 -22.05
CA ASP A 196 -2.40 4.21 -23.37
C ASP A 196 -1.56 3.05 -23.93
N GLU A 197 -0.97 3.21 -25.11
CA GLU A 197 -0.21 2.12 -25.75
C GLU A 197 0.99 1.66 -24.91
N GLU A 198 1.62 2.56 -24.15
CA GLU A 198 2.85 2.29 -23.39
C GLU A 198 2.61 2.05 -21.90
N TRP A 199 1.37 2.21 -21.44
CA TRP A 199 1.02 2.30 -20.02
C TRP A 199 1.88 3.31 -19.29
N THR A 200 1.88 4.56 -19.78
CA THR A 200 2.70 5.63 -19.22
C THR A 200 2.37 5.88 -17.75
N VAL A 201 3.39 6.20 -16.95
CA VAL A 201 3.22 6.47 -15.52
C VAL A 201 2.43 7.76 -15.31
N SER A 202 1.42 7.70 -14.44
CA SER A 202 0.55 8.83 -14.17
C SER A 202 1.00 9.60 -12.92
N GLU A 203 1.28 10.89 -13.09
CA GLU A 203 1.69 11.79 -12.01
C GLU A 203 0.62 11.91 -10.91
N PHE A 204 1.04 12.14 -9.68
CA PHE A 204 0.15 12.45 -8.57
C PHE A 204 -0.44 13.87 -8.62
N TRP A 205 0.24 14.80 -9.27
CA TRP A 205 -0.27 16.14 -9.61
C TRP A 205 0.36 16.58 -10.91
N GLU A 206 -0.29 17.50 -11.61
CA GLU A 206 0.20 17.98 -12.91
C GLU A 206 1.62 18.57 -12.81
N GLY A 207 2.54 18.08 -13.63
CA GLY A 207 3.91 18.60 -13.71
C GLY A 207 4.83 18.09 -12.60
N HIS A 208 4.43 17.09 -11.82
CA HIS A 208 5.27 16.51 -10.78
C HIS A 208 6.63 16.02 -11.32
N PHE A 209 6.67 15.38 -12.49
CA PHE A 209 7.90 14.87 -13.10
C PHE A 209 8.87 15.97 -13.52
N ALA A 210 8.39 17.20 -13.74
CA ALA A 210 9.26 18.35 -14.00
C ALA A 210 10.17 18.67 -12.79
N GLY A 211 9.82 18.21 -11.58
CA GLY A 211 10.65 18.32 -10.38
C GLY A 211 11.75 17.27 -10.25
N ILE A 212 11.81 16.25 -11.12
CA ILE A 212 12.82 15.19 -11.04
C ILE A 212 14.23 15.77 -11.16
N GLY A 213 15.11 15.38 -10.25
CA GLY A 213 16.46 15.93 -10.13
C GLY A 213 16.56 17.16 -9.22
N ASN A 214 15.44 17.78 -8.84
CA ASN A 214 15.41 18.86 -7.86
C ASN A 214 14.63 18.45 -6.60
N TYR A 215 15.37 18.13 -5.55
CA TYR A 215 14.83 17.69 -4.26
C TYR A 215 13.72 18.60 -3.70
N ASN A 216 13.81 19.91 -3.90
CA ASN A 216 12.85 20.87 -3.37
C ASN A 216 11.55 20.93 -4.19
N GLN A 217 11.59 20.53 -5.47
CA GLN A 217 10.45 20.53 -6.39
C GLN A 217 9.71 19.19 -6.45
N LEU A 218 10.25 18.14 -5.83
CA LEU A 218 9.61 16.82 -5.71
C LEU A 218 8.49 16.73 -4.66
N LYS A 219 8.17 17.83 -3.99
CA LYS A 219 7.06 17.90 -3.02
C LYS A 219 6.03 18.88 -3.57
N PRO A 220 4.74 18.77 -3.19
CA PRO A 220 3.75 19.75 -3.58
C PRO A 220 4.20 21.19 -3.23
N GLN A 221 4.05 22.15 -4.14
CA GLN A 221 4.49 23.53 -3.93
C GLN A 221 3.35 24.43 -3.43
N ASN A 222 2.12 23.96 -3.52
CA ASN A 222 0.92 24.71 -3.15
C ASN A 222 -0.21 23.76 -2.70
N GLU A 223 -1.33 24.34 -2.24
CA GLU A 223 -2.49 23.58 -1.76
C GLU A 223 -3.17 22.77 -2.86
N GLN A 224 -3.17 23.24 -4.11
CA GLN A 224 -3.77 22.52 -5.23
C GLN A 224 -3.02 21.22 -5.51
N GLU A 225 -1.70 21.26 -5.69
CA GLU A 225 -0.86 20.08 -5.91
C GLU A 225 -1.00 19.07 -4.76
N LEU A 226 -1.04 19.56 -3.51
CA LEU A 226 -1.22 18.71 -2.34
C LEU A 226 -2.62 18.05 -2.33
N SER A 227 -3.65 18.81 -2.70
CA SER A 227 -5.03 18.34 -2.79
C SER A 227 -5.21 17.29 -3.89
N GLU A 228 -4.52 17.45 -5.02
CA GLU A 228 -4.46 16.49 -6.13
C GLU A 228 -3.70 15.23 -5.71
N TYR A 229 -2.52 15.36 -5.09
CA TYR A 229 -1.76 14.24 -4.55
C TYR A 229 -2.62 13.39 -3.61
N LEU A 230 -3.23 14.03 -2.60
CA LEU A 230 -4.03 13.31 -1.61
C LEU A 230 -5.26 12.65 -2.24
N HIS A 231 -5.85 13.25 -3.26
CA HIS A 231 -6.95 12.64 -3.99
C HIS A 231 -6.49 11.38 -4.74
N LYS A 232 -5.47 11.51 -5.60
CA LYS A 232 -4.96 10.42 -6.43
C LYS A 232 -4.35 9.30 -5.60
N VAL A 233 -3.54 9.59 -4.58
CA VAL A 233 -2.92 8.54 -3.76
C VAL A 233 -3.96 7.69 -3.04
N ASN A 234 -5.03 8.32 -2.51
CA ASN A 234 -6.09 7.61 -1.82
C ASN A 234 -6.87 6.67 -2.74
N ILE A 235 -7.33 7.17 -3.90
CA ILE A 235 -8.10 6.33 -4.84
C ILE A 235 -7.25 5.21 -5.43
N ARG A 236 -5.96 5.47 -5.73
CA ARG A 236 -5.05 4.46 -6.28
C ARG A 236 -4.74 3.34 -5.30
N ILE A 237 -4.50 3.67 -4.02
CA ILE A 237 -4.31 2.66 -2.97
C ILE A 237 -5.56 1.80 -2.83
N GLU A 238 -6.74 2.43 -2.77
CA GLU A 238 -8.01 1.72 -2.59
C GLU A 238 -8.31 0.78 -3.76
N GLU A 239 -8.19 1.28 -5.00
CA GLU A 239 -8.45 0.50 -6.22
C GLU A 239 -7.46 -0.65 -6.38
N ARG A 240 -6.17 -0.41 -6.12
CA ARG A 240 -5.15 -1.47 -6.12
C ARG A 240 -5.46 -2.52 -5.05
N GLY A 241 -5.83 -2.10 -3.84
CA GLY A 241 -6.20 -2.99 -2.75
C GLY A 241 -7.38 -3.89 -3.13
N LYS A 242 -8.45 -3.32 -3.70
CA LYS A 242 -9.61 -4.07 -4.20
C LYS A 242 -9.22 -5.13 -5.22
N TRP A 243 -8.37 -4.76 -6.18
CA TRP A 243 -7.92 -5.70 -7.22
C TRP A 243 -7.07 -6.84 -6.66
N MET A 244 -6.14 -6.53 -5.74
CA MET A 244 -5.35 -7.54 -5.04
C MET A 244 -6.23 -8.52 -4.26
N ILE A 245 -7.22 -8.02 -3.51
CA ILE A 245 -8.13 -8.88 -2.72
C ILE A 245 -8.99 -9.75 -3.63
N LYS A 246 -9.50 -9.21 -4.75
CA LYS A 246 -10.23 -10.01 -5.74
C LYS A 246 -9.40 -11.20 -6.19
N LYS A 247 -8.13 -10.96 -6.54
CA LYS A 247 -7.21 -12.01 -6.99
C LYS A 247 -6.90 -13.04 -5.90
N VAL A 248 -6.70 -12.60 -4.66
CA VAL A 248 -6.54 -13.52 -3.51
C VAL A 248 -7.78 -14.41 -3.34
N CYS A 249 -8.98 -13.85 -3.41
CA CYS A 249 -10.23 -14.62 -3.32
C CYS A 249 -10.37 -15.63 -4.44
N GLU A 250 -10.01 -15.25 -5.67
CA GLU A 250 -10.05 -16.13 -6.85
C GLU A 250 -9.11 -17.32 -6.73
N GLU A 251 -7.85 -17.07 -6.37
CA GLU A 251 -6.81 -18.10 -6.22
C GLU A 251 -7.11 -19.10 -5.10
N LEU A 252 -7.60 -18.61 -3.96
CA LEU A 252 -7.88 -19.44 -2.79
C LEU A 252 -9.32 -19.98 -2.74
N LYS A 253 -10.15 -19.69 -3.75
CA LYS A 253 -11.58 -20.05 -3.78
C LYS A 253 -12.37 -19.54 -2.56
N LEU A 254 -12.08 -18.31 -2.14
CA LEU A 254 -12.70 -17.63 -0.99
C LEU A 254 -13.79 -16.64 -1.42
N GLN A 255 -14.52 -16.93 -2.50
CA GLN A 255 -15.59 -16.05 -3.01
C GLN A 255 -16.86 -16.07 -2.16
N HIS A 256 -16.91 -16.91 -1.12
CA HIS A 256 -18.06 -17.03 -0.21
C HIS A 256 -18.17 -15.89 0.81
N PHE A 257 -17.11 -15.10 1.01
CA PHE A 257 -17.15 -13.92 1.86
C PHE A 257 -18.00 -12.81 1.22
N THR A 258 -18.84 -12.16 2.02
CA THR A 258 -19.81 -11.13 1.61
C THR A 258 -19.15 -9.93 0.92
N PHE A 259 -17.94 -9.54 1.33
CA PHE A 259 -17.24 -8.43 0.68
C PHE A 259 -16.86 -8.72 -0.77
N TYR A 260 -16.82 -9.99 -1.19
CA TYR A 260 -16.48 -10.37 -2.57
C TYR A 260 -17.57 -9.95 -3.55
N ASP A 261 -18.82 -9.76 -3.10
CA ASP A 261 -19.90 -9.28 -3.96
C ASP A 261 -19.61 -7.89 -4.57
N GLU A 262 -18.83 -7.05 -3.89
CA GLU A 262 -18.38 -5.74 -4.40
C GLU A 262 -17.21 -5.85 -5.40
N LEU A 263 -16.58 -7.02 -5.48
CA LEU A 263 -15.40 -7.26 -6.29
C LEU A 263 -15.69 -8.10 -7.53
N LYS A 264 -16.71 -8.97 -7.51
CA LYS A 264 -16.92 -10.00 -8.54
C LYS A 264 -16.97 -9.45 -9.97
N ASP A 265 -17.67 -8.34 -10.18
CA ASP A 265 -17.86 -7.71 -11.51
C ASP A 265 -16.88 -6.57 -11.78
N ARG A 266 -15.97 -6.29 -10.82
CA ARG A 266 -15.01 -5.19 -10.94
C ARG A 266 -14.00 -5.49 -12.04
N GLN A 267 -13.88 -4.54 -12.96
CA GLN A 267 -12.82 -4.51 -13.97
C GLN A 267 -11.57 -3.84 -13.41
N ILE A 268 -10.42 -4.17 -14.01
CA ILE A 268 -9.18 -3.43 -13.77
C ILE A 268 -9.42 -1.97 -14.14
N ARG A 269 -8.95 -1.04 -13.30
CA ARG A 269 -9.04 0.39 -13.59
C ARG A 269 -7.65 1.01 -13.67
N PHE A 270 -7.44 1.78 -14.73
CA PHE A 270 -6.23 2.55 -14.98
C PHE A 270 -6.36 3.96 -14.42
N SER A 271 -5.23 4.65 -14.24
CA SER A 271 -5.20 5.94 -13.56
C SER A 271 -6.09 7.00 -14.21
N ASN A 272 -6.18 7.04 -15.53
CA ASN A 272 -7.00 7.99 -16.29
C ASN A 272 -8.51 7.70 -16.20
N GLU A 273 -8.89 6.55 -15.65
CA GLU A 273 -10.29 6.17 -15.41
C GLU A 273 -10.74 6.45 -13.97
N LEU A 274 -9.79 6.80 -13.08
CA LEU A 274 -10.03 7.14 -11.68
C LEU A 274 -10.38 8.63 -11.59
N LYS A 275 -11.62 8.93 -11.19
CA LYS A 275 -12.12 10.30 -11.01
C LYS A 275 -11.91 10.78 -9.58
#